data_AF-A0A8T5E6P2-F1
#
_entry.id   AF-A0A8T5E6P2-F1
#
_cell.length_a   1.000
_cell.length_b   1.000
_cell.length_c   1.000
_cell.angle_alpha   90.00
_cell.angle_beta   90.00
_cell.angle_gamma   90.00
#
_symmetry.space_group_name_H-M   'P 1'
#
loop_
_entity.id
_entity.type
_entity.pdbx_description
1 polymer ?
#
loop_
_entity_poly.entity_id
_entity_poly.type
_entity_poly.pdbx_seq_one_letter_code
_entity_poly.pdbx_strand_id
1 'polypeptide(L)'
;MIGHYSDFGIKIRNEILDQTALEMFWFINEKRASGGRAALFPLIKSIFSTKSRKRKFTQLDNICSKDCKTVKSVFVRSFTLITSSKKIDL
;
A
#
# COMPACT_ATOMS: atom_id res chain seq x y z
N MET A 1 -2.50 -3.06 -5.80
CA MET A 1 -1.17 -2.59 -5.34
C MET A 1 -0.58 -1.74 -6.46
N ILE A 2 -0.39 -0.45 -6.26
CA ILE A 2 0.10 0.44 -7.32
C ILE A 2 1.62 0.49 -7.22
N GLY A 3 2.32 0.17 -8.30
CA GLY A 3 3.78 0.21 -8.32
C GLY A 3 4.26 1.66 -8.25
N HIS A 4 5.25 1.95 -7.40
CA HIS A 4 5.82 3.29 -7.21
C HIS A 4 6.41 3.92 -8.49
N TYR A 5 6.73 3.09 -9.48
CA TYR A 5 7.30 3.50 -10.77
C TYR A 5 6.29 3.52 -11.92
N SER A 6 5.02 3.21 -11.65
CA SER A 6 3.96 3.44 -12.64
C SER A 6 3.61 4.93 -12.66
N ASP A 7 3.17 5.47 -13.80
CA ASP A 7 2.75 6.88 -13.92
C ASP A 7 1.71 7.25 -12.86
N PHE A 8 0.77 6.34 -12.60
CA PHE A 8 -0.23 6.50 -11.54
C PHE A 8 0.39 6.50 -10.14
N GLY A 9 1.39 5.65 -9.88
CA GLY A 9 2.12 5.62 -8.62
C GLY A 9 2.97 6.87 -8.39
N ILE A 10 3.61 7.39 -9.45
CA ILE A 10 4.36 8.65 -9.42
C ILE A 10 3.42 9.81 -9.11
N LYS A 11 2.23 9.84 -9.73
CA LYS A 11 1.19 10.85 -9.45
C LYS A 11 0.75 10.82 -7.99
N ILE A 12 0.41 9.65 -7.44
CA ILE A 12 0.04 9.50 -6.03
C ILE A 12 1.17 9.97 -5.11
N ARG A 13 2.42 9.62 -5.43
CA ARG A 13 3.58 10.06 -4.66
C ARG A 13 3.71 11.58 -4.62
N ASN A 14 3.53 12.25 -5.75
CA ASN A 14 3.78 13.68 -5.86
C ASN A 14 2.60 14.53 -5.35
N GLU A 15 1.37 14.03 -5.45
CA GLU A 15 0.15 14.81 -5.13
C GLU A 15 -0.43 14.50 -3.75
N ILE A 16 -0.27 13.27 -3.25
CA ILE A 16 -0.97 12.78 -2.05
C ILE A 16 0.01 12.48 -0.91
N LEU A 17 1.16 11.91 -1.25
CA LEU A 17 2.17 11.49 -0.27
C LEU A 17 3.31 12.50 -0.21
N ASP A 18 4.16 12.37 0.80
CA ASP A 18 5.35 13.20 0.95
C ASP A 18 6.63 12.39 0.63
N GLN A 19 7.79 12.92 1.00
CA GLN A 19 9.10 12.29 0.75
C GLN A 19 9.20 10.87 1.34
N THR A 20 8.36 10.52 2.33
CA THR A 20 8.33 9.18 2.96
C THR A 20 7.51 8.15 2.17
N ALA A 21 7.00 8.50 0.98
CA ALA A 21 6.18 7.63 0.13
C ALA A 21 6.86 6.30 -0.23
N LEU A 22 8.20 6.26 -0.29
CA LEU A 22 8.98 5.07 -0.65
C LEU A 22 9.46 4.27 0.56
N GLU A 23 9.37 4.83 1.77
CA GLU A 23 9.90 4.21 2.98
C GLU A 23 8.96 3.11 3.50
N MET A 24 7.67 3.19 3.16
CA MET A 24 6.65 2.31 3.72
C MET A 24 5.49 2.05 2.76
N PHE A 25 4.73 1.00 3.04
CA PHE A 25 3.45 0.75 2.41
C PHE A 25 2.40 1.78 2.84
N TRP A 26 1.51 2.16 1.93
CA TRP A 26 0.43 3.11 2.17
C TRP A 26 -0.95 2.54 1.85
N PHE A 27 -1.90 2.75 2.76
CA PHE A 27 -3.33 2.54 2.54
C PHE A 27 -4.03 3.90 2.47
N ILE A 28 -4.56 4.23 1.30
CA ILE A 28 -5.22 5.50 1.04
C ILE A 28 -6.72 5.27 0.95
N ASN A 29 -7.48 6.10 1.67
CA ASN A 29 -8.94 6.20 1.57
C ASN A 29 -9.35 7.66 1.37
N GLU A 30 -10.65 7.93 1.26
CA GLU A 30 -11.19 9.25 0.95
C GLU A 30 -10.86 10.35 1.96
N LYS A 31 -10.47 10.00 3.18
CA LYS A 31 -10.24 10.96 4.27
C LYS A 31 -8.79 11.00 4.74
N ARG A 32 -8.01 9.95 4.46
CA ARG A 32 -6.69 9.76 5.05
C ARG A 32 -5.83 8.80 4.24
N ALA A 33 -4.55 9.13 4.12
CA ALA A 33 -3.49 8.20 3.77
C ALA A 33 -2.78 7.71 5.05
N SER A 34 -2.79 6.40 5.28
CA SER A 34 -2.13 5.76 6.42
C SER A 34 -0.94 4.93 5.94
N GLY A 35 0.26 5.17 6.47
CA GLY A 35 1.50 4.47 6.15
C GLY A 35 1.92 3.47 7.24
N GLY A 36 2.52 2.35 6.82
CA GLY A 36 3.06 1.31 7.69
C GLY A 36 2.04 0.74 8.68
N ARG A 37 2.35 0.73 9.99
CA ARG A 37 1.49 0.13 11.03
C ARG A 37 0.11 0.79 11.11
N ALA A 38 0.04 2.10 10.86
CA ALA A 38 -1.21 2.84 10.83
C ALA A 38 -2.15 2.38 9.71
N ALA A 39 -1.63 1.72 8.68
CA ALA A 39 -2.37 1.18 7.55
C ALA A 39 -3.04 -0.18 7.85
N LEU A 40 -2.52 -0.95 8.81
CA LEU A 40 -2.98 -2.33 9.09
C LEU A 40 -4.44 -2.39 9.52
N PHE A 41 -4.83 -1.59 10.51
CA PHE A 41 -6.21 -1.53 10.99
C PHE A 41 -7.22 -1.12 9.89
N PRO A 42 -7.03 0.00 9.16
CA PRO A 42 -7.95 0.38 8.09
C PRO A 42 -7.95 -0.62 6.93
N LEU A 43 -6.84 -1.27 6.64
CA LEU A 43 -6.76 -2.35 5.65
C LEU A 43 -7.62 -3.55 6.05
N ILE A 44 -7.41 -4.10 7.26
CA ILE A 44 -8.20 -5.21 7.80
C ILE A 44 -9.68 -4.83 7.83
N LYS A 45 -10.00 -3.64 8.35
CA LYS A 45 -11.37 -3.12 8.35
C LYS A 45 -11.95 -3.07 6.93
N SER A 46 -11.18 -2.69 5.91
CA SER A 46 -11.66 -2.64 4.53
C SER A 46 -11.89 -4.02 3.90
N ILE A 47 -11.16 -5.05 4.33
CA ILE A 47 -11.33 -6.44 3.87
C ILE A 47 -12.60 -7.03 4.48
N PHE A 48 -12.82 -6.83 5.78
CA PHE A 48 -13.97 -7.40 6.49
C PHE A 48 -15.24 -6.54 6.45
N SER A 49 -15.15 -5.28 6.02
CA SER A 49 -16.33 -4.44 5.87
C SER A 49 -17.14 -4.91 4.66
N THR A 50 -18.32 -5.46 4.91
CA THR A 50 -19.32 -5.89 3.92
C THR A 50 -19.90 -4.76 3.07
N LYS A 51 -19.41 -3.52 3.24
CA LYS A 51 -19.81 -2.36 2.44
C LYS A 51 -19.19 -2.51 1.05
N SER A 52 -19.92 -3.18 0.18
CA SER A 52 -19.64 -3.46 -1.24
C SER A 52 -19.53 -2.19 -2.07
N ARG A 53 -18.55 -1.32 -1.78
CA ARG A 53 -18.13 -0.32 -2.76
C ARG A 53 -17.37 -1.11 -3.81
N LYS A 54 -18.01 -1.36 -4.97
CA LYS A 54 -17.38 -1.95 -6.17
C LYS A 54 -16.12 -1.13 -6.51
N ARG A 55 -15.00 -1.42 -5.86
CA ARG A 55 -13.70 -0.93 -6.29
C ARG A 55 -13.37 -1.75 -7.51
N LYS A 56 -13.18 -1.09 -8.65
CA LYS A 56 -12.49 -1.70 -9.78
C LYS A 56 -11.11 -2.06 -9.27
N PHE A 57 -10.94 -3.30 -8.82
CA PHE A 57 -9.62 -3.87 -8.64
C PHE A 57 -9.07 -3.94 -10.05
N THR A 58 -8.24 -2.99 -10.44
CA THR A 58 -7.45 -3.13 -11.66
C THR A 58 -6.64 -4.41 -11.43
N GLN A 59 -7.05 -5.46 -12.10
CA GLN A 59 -6.39 -6.75 -12.12
C GLN A 59 -4.94 -6.47 -12.50
N LEU A 60 -4.03 -6.64 -11.55
CA LEU A 60 -2.61 -6.61 -11.84
C LEU A 60 -2.33 -7.91 -12.56
N ASP A 61 -2.10 -7.80 -13.86
CA ASP A 61 -1.49 -8.88 -14.60
C ASP A 61 -0.19 -9.32 -13.91
N ASN A 62 0.07 -10.61 -14.00
CA ASN A 62 1.10 -11.36 -13.29
C ASN A 62 2.52 -10.83 -13.56
N ILE A 63 2.92 -9.73 -12.92
CA ILE A 63 4.31 -9.29 -12.84
C ILE A 63 4.93 -9.97 -11.61
N CYS A 64 4.94 -11.30 -11.60
CA CYS A 64 5.81 -12.06 -10.72
C CYS A 64 6.67 -12.96 -11.61
N SER A 65 7.74 -12.35 -12.15
CA SER A 65 8.81 -13.10 -12.80
C SER A 65 9.40 -14.09 -11.78
N LYS A 66 9.70 -15.29 -12.26
CA LYS A 66 9.76 -16.58 -11.56
C LYS A 66 10.83 -16.77 -10.46
N ASP A 67 11.31 -15.71 -9.81
CA ASP A 67 12.43 -15.78 -8.83
C ASP A 67 12.16 -15.13 -7.47
N CYS A 68 10.90 -14.99 -7.04
CA CYS A 68 10.58 -14.45 -5.71
C CYS A 68 10.35 -15.57 -4.67
N LYS A 69 11.32 -16.47 -4.46
CA LYS A 69 11.19 -17.63 -3.55
C LYS A 69 12.25 -17.68 -2.46
N THR A 70 12.24 -16.74 -1.53
CA THR A 70 12.81 -17.00 -0.20
C THR A 70 11.95 -16.35 0.87
N VAL A 71 11.51 -17.14 1.84
CA VAL A 71 10.69 -16.67 2.98
C VAL A 71 11.33 -15.46 3.65
N LYS A 72 12.67 -15.42 3.75
CA LYS A 72 13.44 -14.29 4.28
C LYS A 72 13.20 -12.97 3.52
N SER A 73 13.16 -12.98 2.18
CA SER A 73 12.96 -11.75 1.40
C SER A 73 11.54 -11.21 1.56
N VAL A 74 10.56 -12.11 1.74
CA VAL A 74 9.18 -11.75 2.05
C VAL A 74 9.08 -11.13 3.45
N PHE A 75 9.76 -11.68 4.45
CA PHE A 75 9.77 -11.13 5.82
C PHE A 75 10.45 -9.76 5.89
N VAL A 76 11.64 -9.59 5.31
CA VAL A 76 12.35 -8.29 5.32
C VAL A 76 11.51 -7.19 4.67
N ARG A 77 10.82 -7.49 3.57
CA ARG A 77 9.91 -6.54 2.91
C ARG A 77 8.62 -6.29 3.70
N SER A 78 8.20 -7.23 4.54
CA SER A 78 7.00 -7.11 5.39
C SER A 78 7.29 -6.38 6.71
N PHE A 79 8.54 -6.34 7.19
CA PHE A 79 8.89 -5.65 8.43
C PHE A 79 8.60 -4.15 8.39
N THR A 80 8.70 -3.51 7.21
CA THR A 80 8.35 -2.09 7.02
C THR A 80 6.89 -1.80 7.36
N LEU A 81 5.99 -2.81 7.28
CA LEU A 81 4.58 -2.70 7.70
C LEU A 81 4.43 -2.45 9.20
N ILE A 82 5.41 -2.84 10.02
CA ILE A 82 5.30 -2.85 11.48
C ILE A 82 6.17 -1.74 12.10
N THR A 83 7.34 -1.46 11.51
CA THR A 83 8.34 -0.55 12.08
C THR A 83 8.05 0.93 11.81
N SER A 84 7.44 1.24 10.66
CA SER A 84 7.12 2.61 10.26
C SER A 84 5.63 2.90 10.48
N SER A 85 5.26 4.14 10.78
CA SER A 85 3.87 4.53 10.97
C SER A 85 3.66 6.00 10.67
N LYS A 86 2.77 6.31 9.72
CA LYS A 86 2.44 7.69 9.36
C LYS A 86 0.96 7.83 9.02
N LYS A 87 0.43 9.04 9.18
CA LYS A 87 -0.93 9.41 8.80
C LYS A 87 -0.91 10.79 8.19
N ILE A 88 -1.57 10.94 7.05
CA ILE A 88 -1.76 12.21 6.33
C ILE A 88 -3.26 12.34 6.12
N ASP A 89 -3.84 13.43 6.64
CA ASP A 89 -5.24 13.76 6.37
C ASP A 89 -5.34 14.40 4.97
N LEU A 90 -6.36 13.99 4.20
CA LEU A 90 -6.57 14.36 2.80
C LEU A 90 -7.78 15.28 2.62
#